data_AF-A0A952Q8D1-F1
#
_entry.id   AF-A0A952Q8D1-F1
#
_cell.length_a   1.000
_cell.length_b   1.000
_cell.length_c   1.000
_cell.angle_alpha   90.00
_cell.angle_beta   90.00
_cell.angle_gamma   90.00
#
_symmetry.space_group_name_H-M   'P 1'
#
loop_
_entity.id
_entity.type
_entity.pdbx_description
1 polymer ?
#
loop_
_entity_poly.entity_id
_entity_poly.type
_entity_poly.pdbx_seq_one_letter_code
_entity_poly.pdbx_strand_id
1 'polypeptide(L)'
;MTDEATTETSATLTYPGGTATFPILPGTDGNSSLDISTLTKQTGLTALDPGFVNTASTKSEITYIDGDAGILRYRGYDIADVAKNSTYLEVAWLLIYGELPTA
;
A
#
# COMPACT_ATOMS: atom_id res chain seq x y z
N MET A 1 -13.43 24.64 -6.05
CA MET A 1 -12.42 25.19 -5.12
C MET A 1 -12.13 24.08 -4.12
N THR A 2 -11.32 23.11 -4.53
CA THR A 2 -10.90 21.99 -3.69
C THR A 2 -9.51 22.33 -3.22
N ASP A 3 -9.35 22.49 -1.91
CA ASP A 3 -8.09 22.76 -1.26
C ASP A 3 -7.00 21.82 -1.77
N GLU A 4 -5.94 22.39 -2.35
CA GLU A 4 -4.67 21.71 -2.51
C GLU A 4 -4.14 21.41 -1.11
N ALA A 5 -4.44 20.22 -0.60
CA ALA A 5 -3.80 19.70 0.58
C ALA A 5 -2.29 19.68 0.30
N THR A 6 -1.56 20.55 0.99
CA THR A 6 -0.10 20.52 1.09
C THR A 6 0.33 19.08 1.31
N THR A 7 0.96 18.48 0.30
CA THR A 7 1.49 17.13 0.36
C THR A 7 2.68 17.13 1.30
N GLU A 8 2.41 17.04 2.59
CA GLU A 8 3.41 16.78 3.62
C GLU A 8 4.13 15.49 3.24
N THR A 9 5.41 15.61 2.86
CA THR A 9 6.23 14.50 2.36
C THR A 9 6.85 13.68 3.48
N SER A 10 6.60 14.05 4.73
CA SER A 10 7.15 13.40 5.92
C SER A 10 6.26 13.61 7.14
N ALA A 11 6.39 12.73 8.14
CA ALA A 11 5.78 12.90 9.45
C ALA A 11 6.86 12.91 10.55
N THR A 12 6.63 13.66 11.62
CA THR A 12 7.53 13.76 12.76
C THR A 12 6.97 13.03 13.97
N LEU A 13 7.75 12.10 14.52
CA LEU A 13 7.52 11.44 15.80
C LEU A 13 8.21 12.22 16.91
N THR A 14 7.45 12.64 17.92
CA THR A 14 8.00 13.21 19.16
C THR A 14 8.02 12.14 20.25
N TYR A 15 9.15 11.97 20.93
CA TYR A 15 9.35 10.96 21.97
C TYR A 15 10.28 11.51 23.08
N PRO A 16 10.43 10.86 24.25
CA PRO A 16 11.22 11.40 25.35
C PRO A 16 12.68 11.73 25.01
N GLY A 17 13.25 11.09 23.98
CA GLY A 17 14.62 11.33 23.50
C GLY A 17 14.75 12.41 22.41
N GLY A 18 13.65 13.10 22.05
CA GLY A 18 13.65 14.17 21.05
C GLY A 18 12.60 13.96 19.95
N THR A 19 12.98 14.28 18.72
CA THR A 19 12.11 14.16 17.53
C THR A 19 12.82 13.40 16.43
N ALA A 20 12.09 12.56 15.71
CA ALA A 20 12.56 11.87 14.52
C ALA A 20 11.58 12.08 13.36
N THR A 21 12.09 12.28 12.16
CA THR A 21 11.27 12.53 10.97
C THR A 21 11.40 11.37 10.00
N PHE A 22 10.26 10.94 9.47
CA PHE A 22 10.14 9.77 8.60
C PHE A 22 9.40 10.15 7.32
N PRO A 23 9.86 9.71 6.14
CA PRO A 23 9.17 9.96 4.87
C PRO A 23 7.78 9.33 4.84
N ILE A 24 6.84 10.02 4.20
CA ILE A 24 5.55 9.44 3.81
C ILE A 24 5.66 8.93 2.38
N LEU A 25 5.41 7.64 2.18
CA LEU A 25 5.39 6.99 0.89
C LEU A 25 3.95 6.91 0.38
N PRO A 26 3.59 7.63 -0.70
CA PRO A 26 2.23 7.58 -1.23
C PRO A 26 1.91 6.21 -1.84
N GLY A 27 0.69 5.74 -1.59
CA GLY A 27 0.10 4.63 -2.33
C GLY A 27 -0.62 5.14 -3.59
N THR A 28 -0.67 4.32 -4.64
CA THR A 28 -1.52 4.61 -5.82
C THR A 28 -3.00 4.52 -5.45
N ASP A 29 -3.35 3.50 -4.67
CA ASP A 29 -4.65 3.30 -4.04
C ASP A 29 -4.46 3.05 -2.54
N GLY A 30 -5.47 3.38 -1.73
CA GLY A 30 -5.44 3.17 -0.27
C GLY A 30 -4.57 4.18 0.50
N ASN A 31 -4.15 3.79 1.69
CA ASN A 31 -3.42 4.65 2.61
C ASN A 31 -1.93 4.77 2.26
N SER A 32 -1.38 5.98 2.43
CA SER A 32 0.07 6.20 2.40
C SER A 32 0.77 5.50 3.57
N SER A 33 2.02 5.09 3.36
CA SER A 33 2.84 4.41 4.37
C SER A 33 3.88 5.33 4.99
N LEU A 34 4.20 5.13 6.27
CA LEU A 34 5.34 5.79 6.90
C LEU A 34 6.60 4.92 6.77
N ASP A 35 7.67 5.44 6.19
CA ASP A 35 8.94 4.70 6.11
C ASP A 35 9.69 4.76 7.46
N ILE A 36 9.47 3.72 8.26
CA ILE A 36 10.10 3.54 9.57
C ILE A 36 11.39 2.70 9.52
N SER A 37 11.99 2.50 8.35
CA SER A 37 13.22 1.69 8.17
C SER A 37 14.40 2.15 9.04
N THR A 38 14.41 3.43 9.43
CA THR A 38 15.45 4.03 10.29
C THR A 38 14.99 4.29 11.73
N LEU A 39 13.81 3.82 12.14
CA LEU A 39 13.20 4.11 13.45
C LEU A 39 14.15 3.79 14.61
N THR A 40 14.67 2.56 14.68
CA THR A 40 15.57 2.15 15.77
C THR A 40 16.86 2.95 15.79
N LYS A 41 17.41 3.28 14.61
CA LYS A 41 18.64 4.08 14.49
C LYS A 41 18.43 5.51 14.98
N GLN A 42 17.28 6.12 14.67
CA GLN A 42 16.99 7.51 15.06
C GLN A 42 16.54 7.64 16.51
N THR A 43 15.80 6.66 17.03
CA THR A 43 15.06 6.80 18.29
C THR A 43 15.51 5.85 19.40
N GLY A 44 16.21 4.76 19.07
CA GLY A 44 16.45 3.64 19.98
C GLY A 44 15.20 2.80 20.29
N LEU A 45 14.04 3.13 19.71
CA LEU A 45 12.78 2.41 19.90
C LEU A 45 12.56 1.38 18.79
N THR A 46 11.68 0.41 19.03
CA THR A 46 11.22 -0.54 18.01
C THR A 46 9.72 -0.49 17.90
N ALA A 47 9.17 -0.57 16.68
CA ALA A 47 7.74 -0.65 16.47
C ALA A 47 7.22 -2.03 16.94
N LEU A 48 6.19 -2.02 17.77
CA LEU A 48 5.46 -3.21 18.19
C LEU A 48 4.05 -3.16 17.62
N ASP A 49 3.78 -4.04 16.66
CA ASP A 49 2.48 -4.15 16.00
C ASP A 49 2.08 -5.64 15.93
N PRO A 50 1.45 -6.18 16.99
CA PRO A 50 1.08 -7.59 17.03
C PRO A 50 0.17 -7.96 15.85
N GLY A 51 0.65 -8.86 14.98
CA GLY A 51 -0.10 -9.30 13.80
C GLY A 51 0.02 -8.37 12.58
N PHE A 52 0.86 -7.33 12.63
CA PHE A 52 1.15 -6.43 11.50
C PHE A 52 -0.07 -5.71 10.91
N VAL A 53 -1.10 -5.42 11.73
CA VAL A 53 -2.35 -4.80 11.27
C VAL A 53 -2.13 -3.37 10.75
N ASN A 54 -1.10 -2.68 11.25
CA ASN A 54 -0.77 -1.30 10.89
C ASN A 54 0.54 -1.20 10.10
N THR A 55 1.15 -2.33 9.74
CA THR A 55 2.47 -2.39 9.13
C THR A 55 2.38 -2.88 7.69
N ALA A 56 2.65 -1.98 6.73
CA ALA A 56 2.87 -2.36 5.34
C ALA A 56 4.24 -3.06 5.21
N SER A 57 4.23 -4.38 4.99
CA SER A 57 5.45 -5.19 4.90
C SER A 57 6.16 -5.11 3.56
N THR A 58 5.45 -4.74 2.49
CA THR A 58 5.97 -4.68 1.13
C THR A 58 5.22 -3.67 0.27
N LYS A 59 5.81 -3.33 -0.88
CA LYS A 59 5.13 -2.64 -1.98
C LYS A 59 4.68 -3.70 -2.99
N SER A 60 3.45 -3.59 -3.49
CA SER A 60 2.90 -4.53 -4.46
C SER A 60 2.00 -3.81 -5.43
N GLU A 61 2.05 -4.25 -6.69
CA GLU A 61 1.19 -3.79 -7.78
C GLU A 61 0.27 -4.93 -8.26
N ILE A 62 0.12 -6.00 -7.45
CA ILE A 62 -0.58 -7.23 -7.87
C ILE A 62 -2.07 -7.15 -7.59
N THR A 63 -2.45 -6.94 -6.33
CA THR A 63 -3.84 -6.97 -5.88
C THR A 63 -4.10 -5.81 -4.93
N TYR A 64 -5.23 -5.14 -5.12
CA TYR A 64 -5.74 -4.14 -4.19
C TYR A 64 -7.06 -4.61 -3.57
N ILE A 65 -7.23 -4.35 -2.28
CA ILE A 65 -8.42 -4.72 -1.51
C ILE A 65 -8.82 -3.52 -0.64
N ASP A 66 -10.10 -3.15 -0.71
CA ASP A 66 -10.75 -2.26 0.24
C ASP A 66 -12.00 -2.97 0.77
N GLY A 67 -11.94 -3.45 2.01
CA GLY A 67 -13.04 -4.20 2.62
C GLY A 67 -14.26 -3.34 2.94
N ASP A 68 -14.05 -2.06 3.26
CA ASP A 68 -15.13 -1.14 3.62
C ASP A 68 -15.92 -0.71 2.38
N ALA A 69 -15.20 -0.49 1.26
CA ALA A 69 -15.82 -0.19 -0.03
C ALA A 69 -16.24 -1.45 -0.81
N GLY A 70 -15.87 -2.64 -0.37
CA GLY A 70 -16.15 -3.90 -1.08
C GLY A 70 -15.38 -4.06 -2.40
N ILE A 71 -14.18 -3.49 -2.50
CA ILE A 71 -13.35 -3.50 -3.70
C ILE A 71 -12.33 -4.65 -3.61
N LEU A 72 -12.22 -5.40 -4.70
CA LEU A 72 -11.13 -6.35 -4.95
C LEU A 72 -10.71 -6.21 -6.41
N ARG A 73 -9.43 -5.90 -6.64
CA ARG A 73 -8.88 -5.72 -7.99
C ARG A 73 -7.61 -6.53 -8.21
N TYR A 74 -7.49 -7.15 -9.38
CA TYR A 74 -6.25 -7.77 -9.86
C TYR A 74 -5.64 -6.88 -10.93
N ARG A 75 -4.42 -6.37 -10.71
CA ARG A 75 -3.73 -5.45 -11.62
C ARG A 75 -4.59 -4.26 -12.07
N GLY A 76 -5.47 -3.78 -11.19
CA GLY A 76 -6.42 -2.70 -11.47
C GLY A 76 -7.76 -3.14 -12.07
N TYR A 77 -7.90 -4.37 -12.57
CA TYR A 77 -9.17 -4.89 -13.07
C TYR A 77 -10.09 -5.32 -11.92
N ASP A 78 -11.38 -4.97 -12.00
CA ASP A 78 -12.38 -5.43 -11.04
C ASP A 78 -12.51 -6.95 -11.07
N ILE A 79 -12.52 -7.59 -9.89
CA ILE A 79 -12.63 -9.05 -9.79
C ILE A 79 -13.88 -9.61 -10.47
N ALA A 80 -15.00 -8.88 -10.44
CA ALA A 80 -16.25 -9.32 -11.05
C ALA A 80 -16.12 -9.39 -12.57
N ASP A 81 -15.43 -8.42 -13.18
CA ASP A 81 -15.18 -8.38 -14.61
C ASP A 81 -14.22 -9.48 -15.04
N VAL A 82 -13.12 -9.67 -14.29
CA VAL A 82 -12.15 -10.73 -14.57
C VAL A 82 -12.80 -12.11 -14.45
N ALA A 83 -13.60 -12.35 -13.40
CA ALA A 83 -14.27 -13.62 -13.20
C ALA A 83 -15.30 -13.96 -14.29
N LYS A 84 -15.95 -12.94 -14.86
CA LYS A 84 -16.96 -13.11 -15.92
C LYS A 84 -16.34 -13.29 -17.31
N ASN A 85 -15.21 -12.63 -17.58
CA ASN A 85 -14.68 -12.48 -18.94
C ASN A 85 -13.32 -13.16 -19.16
N SER A 86 -12.71 -13.77 -18.15
CA SER A 86 -11.41 -14.44 -18.27
C SER A 86 -11.43 -15.87 -17.75
N THR A 87 -10.54 -16.68 -18.30
CA THR A 87 -10.25 -18.04 -17.84
C THR A 87 -9.19 -18.03 -16.75
N TYR A 88 -9.11 -19.11 -15.97
CA TYR A 88 -8.09 -19.24 -14.92
C TYR A 88 -6.66 -19.01 -15.42
N LEU A 89 -6.31 -19.51 -16.62
CA LEU A 89 -4.95 -19.33 -17.17
C LEU A 89 -4.66 -17.87 -17.56
N GLU A 90 -5.66 -17.15 -18.08
CA GLU A 90 -5.52 -15.71 -18.36
C GLU A 90 -5.37 -14.90 -17.08
N VAL A 91 -6.08 -15.27 -16.01
CA VAL A 91 -5.91 -14.64 -14.69
C VAL A 91 -4.54 -14.94 -14.09
N ALA A 92 -4.06 -16.18 -14.19
CA ALA A 92 -2.72 -16.53 -13.74
C ALA A 92 -1.66 -15.72 -14.51
N TRP A 93 -1.82 -15.57 -15.82
CA TRP A 93 -0.99 -14.71 -16.64
C TRP A 93 -1.03 -13.25 -16.18
N LEU A 94 -2.22 -12.68 -16.00
CA LEU A 94 -2.42 -11.32 -15.50
C LEU A 94 -1.69 -11.07 -14.18
N LEU A 95 -1.84 -11.98 -13.21
CA LEU A 95 -1.22 -11.84 -11.89
C LEU A 95 0.31 -11.89 -11.97
N ILE A 96 0.87 -12.74 -12.83
CA ILE A 96 2.32 -12.89 -13.00
C ILE A 96 2.92 -11.72 -13.81
N TYR A 97 2.30 -11.38 -14.94
CA TYR A 97 2.89 -10.51 -15.96
C TYR A 97 2.33 -9.08 -15.99
N GLY A 98 1.27 -8.79 -15.22
CA GLY A 98 0.75 -7.44 -15.05
C GLY A 98 -0.39 -7.06 -16.00
N GLU A 99 -0.51 -7.73 -17.14
CA GLU A 99 -1.51 -7.42 -18.17
C GLU A 99 -2.18 -8.71 -18.68
N LEU A 100 -3.40 -8.59 -19.23
CA LEU A 100 -4.08 -9.72 -19.87
C LEU A 100 -3.33 -10.15 -21.14
N PRO A 101 -3.31 -11.46 -21.48
CA PRO A 101 -2.62 -11.93 -22.67
C PRO A 101 -3.29 -11.40 -23.94
N THR A 102 -2.48 -11.06 -24.95
CA THR A 102 -2.96 -10.76 -26.30
C THR A 102 -3.11 -12.07 -27.10
N ALA A 103 -4.16 -12.16 -27.92
CA ALA A 103 -4.40 -13.30 -28.82
C ALA A 103 -3.40 -13.36 -29.99
#